data_AF-G3SWS7-F1
#
_entry.id   AF-G3SWS7-F1
#
_cell.length_a   1.000
_cell.length_b   1.000
_cell.length_c   1.000
_cell.angle_alpha   90.00
_cell.angle_beta   90.00
_cell.angle_gamma   90.00
#
_symmetry.space_group_name_H-M   'P 1'
#
loop_
_entity.id
_entity.type
_entity.pdbx_description
1 polymer ?
#
loop_
_entity_poly.entity_id
_entity_poly.type
_entity_poly.pdbx_seq_one_letter_code
_entity_poly.pdbx_strand_id
1 'polypeptide(L)'
;LGRVYDVSSGRRHYEPGAHYSGFAGRDASRAFVTGDYSEAGLVDDVSDLSFSDMLTLQNWLSFYEKNYKFVGKVIGRFYGEDGLPTPALTLVEAMIIKGLEASKQEIKEKQKFPPCNAEWSSTRGSRFWCSQKSLSGGVSRDWRLQELFKSGGKEPQCVCVRTLAPLVTSCRDNPLHRNHGDLDPNLREYTGCPSLATSCSFPP
;
A
#
# COMPACT_ATOMS: atom_id res chain seq x y z
N LEU A 1 -4.46 9.97 18.40
CA LEU A 1 -5.77 9.28 18.47
C LEU A 1 -6.14 9.11 19.95
N GLY A 2 -5.91 10.14 20.76
CA GLY A 2 -6.22 10.18 22.18
C GLY A 2 -5.47 9.20 23.08
N ARG A 3 -4.43 8.52 22.60
CA ARG A 3 -3.64 7.56 23.41
C ARG A 3 -2.36 8.23 23.90
N VAL A 4 -2.08 8.11 25.18
CA VAL A 4 -0.96 8.77 25.86
C VAL A 4 0.16 7.77 26.09
N TYR A 5 1.36 8.16 25.68
CA TYR A 5 2.58 7.36 25.83
C TYR A 5 3.63 8.13 26.60
N ASP A 6 4.30 7.46 27.53
CA ASP A 6 5.49 7.98 28.20
C ASP A 6 6.69 7.84 27.26
N VAL A 7 7.13 8.99 26.74
CA VAL A 7 8.24 9.13 25.81
C VAL A 7 9.58 9.46 26.48
N SER A 8 9.67 9.33 27.81
CA SER A 8 10.87 9.68 28.58
C SER A 8 12.12 8.91 28.12
N SER A 9 11.95 7.65 27.69
CA SER A 9 13.04 6.84 27.09
C SER A 9 13.59 7.43 25.79
N GLY A 10 12.78 8.23 25.09
CA GLY A 10 13.12 8.93 23.85
C GLY A 10 13.40 10.42 24.04
N ARG A 11 13.68 10.89 25.26
CA ARG A 11 13.80 12.31 25.64
C ARG A 11 14.51 13.21 24.61
N ARG A 12 15.65 12.79 24.06
CA ARG A 12 16.43 13.52 23.05
C ARG A 12 15.63 13.96 21.81
N HIS A 13 14.50 13.32 21.55
CA HIS A 13 13.62 13.59 20.42
C HIS A 13 12.53 14.62 20.75
N TYR A 14 12.11 14.70 22.01
CA TYR A 14 10.92 15.45 22.46
C TYR A 14 11.23 16.58 23.45
N GLU A 15 12.47 16.68 23.94
CA GLU A 15 12.87 17.74 24.84
C GLU A 15 12.85 19.12 24.15
N PRO A 16 12.74 20.23 24.89
CA PRO A 16 12.70 21.56 24.30
C PRO A 16 13.85 21.81 23.33
N GLY A 17 13.54 22.27 22.12
CA GLY A 17 14.51 22.49 21.04
C GLY A 17 14.78 21.27 20.15
N ALA A 18 14.30 20.08 20.50
CA ALA A 18 14.37 18.90 19.64
C ALA A 18 13.32 18.95 18.51
N HIS A 19 13.57 18.17 17.45
CA HIS A 19 12.71 18.12 16.26
C HIS A 19 11.24 17.79 16.55
N TYR A 20 10.97 16.94 17.55
CA TYR A 20 9.61 16.52 17.90
C TYR A 20 9.11 17.15 19.21
N SER A 21 9.71 18.26 19.64
CA SER A 21 9.32 18.96 20.87
C SER A 21 7.86 19.42 20.87
N GLY A 22 7.31 19.79 19.71
CA GLY A 22 5.89 20.17 19.55
C GLY A 22 4.88 19.04 19.83
N PHE A 23 5.34 17.78 19.89
CA PHE A 23 4.48 16.62 20.21
C PHE A 23 4.39 16.34 21.71
N ALA A 24 5.29 16.90 22.52
CA ALA A 24 5.29 16.65 23.96
C ALA A 24 4.02 17.24 24.62
N GLY A 25 3.26 16.40 25.31
CA GLY A 25 2.06 16.83 26.06
C GLY A 25 0.85 17.20 25.19
N ARG A 26 0.84 16.83 23.91
CA ARG A 26 -0.23 17.20 22.97
C ARG A 26 -0.64 16.00 22.11
N ASP A 27 -1.93 15.91 21.77
CA ASP A 27 -2.34 15.05 20.66
C ASP A 27 -2.10 15.78 19.33
N ALA A 28 -1.01 15.42 18.66
CA ALA A 28 -0.62 15.94 17.36
C ALA A 28 -0.80 14.88 16.24
N SER A 29 -1.87 14.08 16.34
CA SER A 29 -2.17 13.01 15.37
C SER A 29 -2.02 13.48 13.92
N ARG A 30 -2.60 14.63 13.57
CA ARG A 30 -2.57 15.14 12.21
C ARG A 30 -1.15 15.39 11.68
N ALA A 31 -0.26 15.88 12.53
CA ALA A 31 1.12 16.21 12.17
C ALA A 31 1.95 14.97 11.78
N PHE A 32 1.63 13.79 12.31
CA PHE A 32 2.31 12.54 11.94
C PHE A 32 2.12 12.12 10.48
N VAL A 33 1.03 12.57 9.86
CA VAL A 33 0.75 12.33 8.43
C VAL A 33 1.20 13.52 7.60
N THR A 34 0.78 14.72 8.00
CA THR A 34 0.95 15.94 7.19
C THR A 34 2.38 16.47 7.22
N GLY A 35 3.15 16.16 8.27
CA GLY A 35 4.47 16.75 8.50
C GLY A 35 4.42 18.23 8.88
N ASP A 36 3.25 18.77 9.20
CA ASP A 36 3.09 20.15 9.67
C ASP A 36 3.30 20.23 11.19
N TYR A 37 4.47 20.72 11.59
CA TYR A 37 4.87 20.90 12.98
C TYR A 37 4.55 22.31 13.52
N SER A 38 3.82 23.14 12.76
CA SER A 38 3.33 24.42 13.24
C SER A 38 2.16 24.24 14.21
N GLU A 39 1.83 25.27 14.99
CA GLU A 39 0.66 25.23 15.89
C GLU A 39 -0.66 24.88 15.19
N ALA A 40 -0.78 25.19 13.88
CA ALA A 40 -1.95 24.83 13.08
C ALA A 40 -2.00 23.34 12.73
N GLY A 41 -0.84 22.69 12.56
CA GLY A 41 -0.71 21.27 12.25
C GLY A 41 -0.69 20.37 13.49
N LEU A 42 -0.26 20.91 14.64
CA LEU A 42 -0.23 20.24 15.94
C LEU A 42 -1.62 20.14 16.58
N VAL A 43 -2.52 19.45 15.89
CA VAL A 43 -3.93 19.25 16.29
C VAL A 43 -4.34 17.78 16.21
N ASP A 44 -5.44 17.47 16.89
CA ASP A 44 -6.01 16.12 16.99
C ASP A 44 -7.01 15.79 15.85
N ASP A 45 -7.37 16.78 15.03
CA ASP A 45 -8.36 16.62 13.97
C ASP A 45 -7.78 15.93 12.73
N VAL A 46 -8.32 14.75 12.44
CA VAL A 46 -7.94 13.86 11.35
C VAL A 46 -9.10 13.58 10.39
N SER A 47 -10.21 14.33 10.50
CA SER A 47 -11.46 14.06 9.77
C SER A 47 -11.35 14.21 8.25
N ASP A 48 -10.36 14.96 7.77
CA ASP A 48 -10.08 15.20 6.34
C ASP A 48 -9.01 14.27 5.75
N LEU A 49 -8.45 13.35 6.55
CA LEU A 49 -7.41 12.44 6.10
C LEU A 49 -7.97 11.30 5.23
N SER A 50 -7.21 10.91 4.21
CA SER A 50 -7.58 9.80 3.31
C SER A 50 -7.39 8.42 3.96
N PHE A 51 -7.86 7.35 3.31
CA PHE A 51 -7.62 5.98 3.79
C PHE A 51 -6.13 5.64 3.90
N SER A 52 -5.30 6.09 2.96
CA SER A 52 -3.85 5.88 3.02
C SER A 52 -3.21 6.64 4.18
N ASP A 53 -3.69 7.86 4.46
CA ASP A 53 -3.22 8.66 5.58
C ASP A 53 -3.58 8.00 6.93
N MET A 54 -4.77 7.43 7.03
CA MET A 54 -5.19 6.66 8.19
C MET A 54 -4.31 5.42 8.42
N LEU A 55 -3.83 4.76 7.36
CA LEU A 55 -2.83 3.70 7.49
C LEU A 55 -1.49 4.21 8.01
N THR A 56 -1.06 5.40 7.59
CA THR A 56 0.13 6.04 8.13
C THR A 56 -0.02 6.32 9.63
N LEU A 57 -1.18 6.84 10.07
CA LEU A 57 -1.49 6.99 11.50
C LEU A 57 -1.45 5.66 12.25
N GLN A 58 -2.02 4.60 11.66
CA GLN A 58 -2.00 3.27 12.26
C GLN A 58 -0.57 2.77 12.45
N ASN A 59 0.32 3.00 11.47
CA ASN A 59 1.74 2.64 11.58
C ASN A 59 2.43 3.40 12.71
N TRP A 60 2.17 4.70 12.83
CA TRP A 60 2.67 5.50 13.95
C TRP A 60 2.14 4.99 15.28
N LEU A 61 0.86 4.68 15.38
CA LEU A 61 0.27 4.13 16.59
C LEU A 61 0.97 2.83 17.00
N SER A 62 1.17 1.89 16.06
CA SER A 62 1.91 0.65 16.32
C SER A 62 3.37 0.88 16.69
N PHE A 63 4.02 1.90 16.10
CA PHE A 63 5.36 2.31 16.51
C PHE A 63 5.37 2.76 17.98
N TYR A 64 4.43 3.61 18.41
CA TYR A 64 4.37 4.08 19.79
C TYR A 64 4.04 2.96 20.77
N GLU A 65 3.08 2.09 20.44
CA GLU A 65 2.76 0.90 21.25
C GLU A 65 3.96 -0.01 21.48
N LYS A 66 4.81 -0.15 20.47
CA LYS A 66 5.99 -1.02 20.54
C LYS A 66 7.15 -0.38 21.31
N ASN A 67 7.34 0.93 21.19
CA ASN A 67 8.56 1.60 21.64
C ASN A 67 8.40 2.42 22.93
N TYR A 68 7.17 2.76 23.31
CA TYR A 68 6.89 3.60 24.47
C TYR A 68 5.83 2.98 25.37
N LYS A 69 5.88 3.34 26.66
CA LYS A 69 4.93 2.81 27.64
C LYS A 69 3.60 3.54 27.49
N PHE A 70 2.52 2.80 27.23
CA PHE A 70 1.17 3.34 27.29
C PHE A 70 0.81 3.73 28.74
N VAL A 71 0.33 4.95 28.94
CA VAL A 71 0.02 5.49 30.28
C VAL A 71 -1.41 6.00 30.44
N GLY A 72 -2.19 6.09 29.36
CA GLY A 72 -3.60 6.46 29.48
C GLY A 72 -4.21 6.99 28.19
N LYS A 73 -5.34 7.67 28.35
CA LYS A 73 -6.12 8.26 27.26
C LYS A 73 -6.38 9.74 27.55
N VAL A 74 -6.40 10.56 26.51
CA VAL A 74 -6.78 11.98 26.56
C VAL A 74 -8.30 12.05 26.48
N ILE A 75 -8.93 12.68 27.47
CA ILE A 75 -10.35 13.05 27.43
C ILE A 75 -10.50 14.14 26.37
N GLY A 76 -11.38 13.93 25.39
CA GLY A 76 -11.58 14.86 24.28
C GLY A 76 -12.17 14.17 23.06
N ARG A 77 -11.61 14.48 21.88
CA ARG A 77 -12.17 14.05 20.58
C ARG A 77 -12.35 12.56 20.47
N PHE A 78 -11.41 11.75 20.95
CA PHE A 78 -11.38 10.30 20.74
C PHE A 78 -11.90 9.48 21.92
N TYR A 79 -11.83 10.02 23.14
CA TYR A 79 -12.29 9.33 24.35
C TYR A 79 -13.09 10.28 25.24
N GLY A 80 -14.20 9.80 25.78
CA GLY A 80 -15.00 10.54 26.76
C GLY A 80 -14.37 10.57 28.15
N GLU A 81 -15.02 11.27 29.09
CA GLU A 81 -14.65 11.29 30.51
C GLU A 81 -14.72 9.91 31.16
N ASP A 82 -15.60 9.05 30.63
CA ASP A 82 -15.74 7.64 30.99
C ASP A 82 -14.63 6.74 30.40
N GLY A 83 -13.73 7.31 29.59
CA GLY A 83 -12.67 6.59 28.89
C GLY A 83 -13.17 5.71 27.72
N LEU A 84 -14.45 5.81 27.38
CA LEU A 84 -15.07 5.09 26.27
C LEU A 84 -14.75 5.79 24.93
N PRO A 85 -14.64 5.02 23.84
CA PRO A 85 -14.42 5.56 22.51
C PRO A 85 -15.58 6.45 22.08
N THR A 86 -15.28 7.62 21.52
CA THR A 86 -16.29 8.50 20.92
C THR A 86 -16.64 8.04 19.49
N PRO A 87 -17.75 8.55 18.91
CA PRO A 87 -18.06 8.30 17.51
C PRO A 87 -16.94 8.71 16.55
N ALA A 88 -16.16 9.75 16.88
CA ALA A 88 -15.02 10.18 16.08
C ALA A 88 -13.92 9.11 16.02
N LEU A 89 -13.62 8.44 17.15
CA LEU A 89 -12.67 7.33 17.17
C LEU A 89 -13.19 6.14 16.37
N THR A 90 -14.47 5.77 16.52
CA THR A 90 -15.08 4.68 15.75
C THR A 90 -15.01 4.93 14.25
N LEU A 91 -15.21 6.18 13.80
CA LEU A 91 -15.05 6.54 12.39
C LEU A 91 -13.61 6.35 11.91
N VAL A 92 -12.62 6.80 12.70
CA VAL A 92 -11.19 6.60 12.38
C VAL A 92 -10.86 5.11 12.28
N GLU A 93 -11.28 4.31 13.26
CA GLU A 93 -11.06 2.85 13.25
C GLU A 93 -11.69 2.19 12.01
N ALA A 94 -12.90 2.58 11.64
CA ALA A 94 -13.56 2.10 10.42
C ALA A 94 -12.79 2.51 9.14
N MET A 95 -12.24 3.72 9.09
CA MET A 95 -11.41 4.15 7.96
C MET A 95 -10.10 3.37 7.87
N ILE A 96 -9.45 3.09 9.00
CA ILE A 96 -8.24 2.26 9.05
C ILE A 96 -8.55 0.85 8.54
N ILE A 97 -9.63 0.23 9.01
CA ILE A 97 -10.05 -1.12 8.56
C ILE A 97 -10.27 -1.13 7.05
N LYS A 98 -11.03 -0.16 6.51
CA LYS A 98 -11.25 -0.03 5.06
C LYS A 98 -9.96 0.16 4.29
N GLY A 99 -9.04 0.98 4.81
CA GLY A 99 -7.71 1.19 4.22
C GLY A 99 -6.90 -0.12 4.17
N LEU A 100 -6.92 -0.90 5.25
CA LEU A 100 -6.20 -2.17 5.32
C LEU A 100 -6.76 -3.21 4.34
N GLU A 101 -8.09 -3.27 4.23
CA GLU A 101 -8.77 -4.14 3.27
C GLU A 101 -8.42 -3.77 1.82
N ALA A 102 -8.45 -2.46 1.50
CA ALA A 102 -8.08 -1.96 0.18
C ALA A 102 -6.60 -2.27 -0.14
N SER A 103 -5.69 -2.01 0.80
CA SER A 103 -4.26 -2.32 0.66
C SER A 103 -4.02 -3.82 0.47
N LYS A 104 -4.71 -4.67 1.24
CA LYS A 104 -4.63 -6.14 1.11
C LYS A 104 -5.16 -6.61 -0.24
N GLN A 105 -6.23 -6.00 -0.74
CA GLN A 105 -6.78 -6.32 -2.05
C GLN A 105 -5.83 -5.89 -3.17
N GLU A 106 -5.21 -4.72 -3.05
CA GLU A 106 -4.20 -4.23 -3.99
C GLU A 106 -2.97 -5.16 -4.03
N ILE A 107 -2.49 -5.65 -2.88
CA ILE A 107 -1.39 -6.62 -2.80
C ILE A 107 -1.76 -7.91 -3.53
N LYS A 108 -2.97 -8.45 -3.30
CA LYS A 108 -3.44 -9.66 -3.99
C LYS A 108 -3.55 -9.44 -5.49
N GLU A 109 -4.03 -8.27 -5.92
CA GLU A 109 -4.10 -7.90 -7.32
C GLU A 109 -2.70 -7.80 -7.94
N LYS A 110 -1.74 -7.14 -7.28
CA LYS A 110 -0.33 -7.07 -7.72
C LYS A 110 0.38 -8.41 -7.70
N GLN A 111 -0.03 -9.34 -6.83
CA GLN A 111 0.48 -10.72 -6.86
C GLN A 111 -0.09 -11.51 -8.05
N LYS A 112 -1.36 -11.28 -8.41
CA LYS A 112 -2.01 -11.87 -9.58
C LYS A 112 -1.46 -11.28 -10.88
N PHE A 113 -1.26 -9.97 -10.90
CA PHE A 113 -0.85 -9.14 -12.02
C PHE A 113 0.33 -8.24 -11.62
N PRO A 114 1.54 -8.80 -11.51
CA PRO A 114 2.73 -8.02 -11.19
C PRO A 114 3.00 -6.97 -12.27
N PRO A 115 3.44 -5.75 -11.89
CA PRO A 115 3.76 -4.70 -12.83
C PRO A 115 4.95 -5.13 -13.71
N CYS A 116 4.91 -4.72 -14.97
CA CYS A 116 6.04 -4.88 -15.87
C CYS A 116 7.08 -3.76 -15.66
N ASN A 117 8.28 -3.93 -16.21
CA ASN A 117 9.26 -2.86 -16.31
C ASN A 117 8.94 -1.99 -17.52
N ALA A 118 9.19 -0.68 -17.41
CA ALA A 118 9.01 0.28 -18.47
C ALA A 118 10.25 1.18 -18.60
N GLU A 119 10.67 1.44 -19.83
CA GLU A 119 11.72 2.39 -20.19
C GLU A 119 11.15 3.32 -21.28
N TRP A 120 11.44 4.62 -21.21
CA TRP A 120 11.12 5.55 -22.27
C TRP A 120 12.36 6.32 -22.71
N SER A 121 12.49 6.56 -24.00
CA SER A 121 13.55 7.39 -24.57
C SER A 121 13.02 8.12 -25.80
N SER A 122 13.43 9.38 -25.99
CA SER A 122 13.02 10.20 -27.13
C SER A 122 13.38 9.59 -28.50
N THR A 123 14.44 8.79 -28.58
CA THR A 123 14.90 8.17 -29.84
C THR A 123 14.34 6.77 -30.07
N ARG A 124 14.02 6.05 -28.99
CA ARG A 124 13.60 4.62 -29.03
C ARG A 124 12.12 4.41 -28.72
N GLY A 125 11.44 5.44 -28.23
CA GLY A 125 10.06 5.39 -27.74
C GLY A 125 9.94 4.62 -26.42
N SER A 126 8.80 3.97 -26.23
CA SER A 126 8.46 3.23 -25.01
C SER A 126 8.83 1.75 -25.14
N ARG A 127 9.48 1.17 -24.15
CA ARG A 127 9.77 -0.26 -24.07
C ARG A 127 9.23 -0.83 -22.77
N PHE A 128 8.50 -1.93 -22.87
CA PHE A 128 7.94 -2.66 -21.74
C PHE A 128 8.45 -4.11 -21.73
N TRP A 129 8.80 -4.65 -20.56
CA TRP A 129 9.25 -6.04 -20.45
C TRP A 129 9.04 -6.67 -19.07
N CYS A 130 8.88 -7.99 -19.07
CA CYS A 130 8.83 -8.82 -17.88
C CYS A 130 10.21 -9.41 -17.57
N SER A 131 10.66 -9.32 -16.32
CA SER A 131 11.93 -9.91 -15.91
C SER A 131 11.82 -11.43 -15.83
N GLN A 132 12.75 -12.14 -16.47
CA GLN A 132 12.82 -13.61 -16.42
C GLN A 132 13.33 -14.15 -15.07
N LYS A 133 14.00 -13.31 -14.28
CA LYS A 133 14.51 -13.64 -12.95
C LYS A 133 13.84 -12.73 -11.93
N SER A 134 13.10 -13.32 -11.00
CA SER A 134 12.81 -12.63 -9.75
C SER A 134 14.11 -12.50 -8.96
N LEU A 135 14.42 -11.29 -8.50
CA LEU A 135 15.26 -11.14 -7.32
C LEU A 135 14.55 -11.90 -6.19
N SER A 136 15.28 -12.83 -5.57
CA SER A 136 14.86 -13.71 -4.47
C SER A 136 14.06 -14.96 -4.87
N GLY A 137 14.75 -16.01 -5.38
CA GLY A 137 14.20 -17.38 -5.28
C GLY A 137 14.42 -18.34 -6.46
N GLY A 138 15.08 -17.94 -7.55
CA GLY A 138 15.61 -18.91 -8.52
C GLY A 138 14.58 -19.75 -9.29
N VAL A 139 13.37 -19.24 -9.53
CA VAL A 139 12.37 -19.90 -10.37
C VAL A 139 12.21 -19.12 -11.69
N SER A 140 12.56 -19.75 -12.81
CA SER A 140 12.27 -19.26 -14.16
C SER A 140 10.76 -19.23 -14.35
N ARG A 141 10.20 -18.09 -14.74
CA ARG A 141 8.78 -17.93 -15.02
C ARG A 141 8.61 -17.49 -16.46
N ASP A 142 7.84 -18.25 -17.22
CA ASP A 142 7.39 -17.86 -18.56
C ASP A 142 6.31 -16.78 -18.42
N TRP A 143 6.75 -15.52 -18.48
CA TRP A 143 5.88 -14.36 -18.40
C TRP A 143 5.41 -13.94 -19.79
N ARG A 144 4.18 -13.42 -19.86
CA ARG A 144 3.60 -12.73 -21.01
C ARG A 144 3.33 -11.28 -20.65
N LEU A 145 3.70 -10.38 -21.54
CA LEU A 145 3.36 -8.97 -21.41
C LEU A 145 1.90 -8.75 -21.83
N GLN A 146 1.11 -8.09 -20.99
CA GLN A 146 -0.30 -7.79 -21.25
C GLN A 146 -0.67 -6.38 -20.73
N GLU A 147 -1.74 -5.83 -21.28
CA GLU A 147 -2.40 -4.59 -20.82
C GLU A 147 -3.59 -4.95 -19.93
N LEU A 148 -3.62 -4.43 -18.70
CA LEU A 148 -4.72 -4.61 -17.76
C LEU A 148 -5.56 -3.34 -17.68
N PHE A 149 -6.84 -3.43 -18.04
CA PHE A 149 -7.80 -2.35 -17.95
C PHE A 149 -8.55 -2.40 -16.62
N LYS A 150 -8.18 -1.53 -15.68
CA LYS A 150 -8.89 -1.44 -14.40
C LYS A 150 -10.25 -0.76 -14.59
N SER A 151 -11.27 -1.26 -13.91
CA SER A 151 -12.59 -0.61 -13.86
C SER A 151 -12.46 0.81 -13.30
N GLY A 152 -12.68 1.82 -14.16
CA GLY A 152 -12.53 3.24 -13.81
C GLY A 152 -11.15 3.85 -14.12
N GLY A 153 -10.19 3.07 -14.61
CA GLY A 153 -8.92 3.56 -15.13
C GLY A 153 -9.07 4.08 -16.56
N LYS A 154 -8.52 5.26 -16.85
CA LYS A 154 -8.51 5.82 -18.22
C LYS A 154 -7.45 5.18 -19.12
N GLU A 155 -6.39 4.62 -18.52
CA GLU A 155 -5.25 4.04 -19.23
C GLU A 155 -4.99 2.62 -18.73
N PRO A 156 -4.59 1.70 -19.62
CA PRO A 156 -4.20 0.35 -19.22
C PRO A 156 -2.90 0.35 -18.42
N GLN A 157 -2.78 -0.60 -17.50
CA GLN A 157 -1.55 -0.86 -16.78
C GLN A 157 -0.80 -2.02 -17.41
N CYS A 158 0.50 -1.87 -17.57
CA CYS A 158 1.34 -2.95 -18.05
C CYS A 158 1.57 -4.01 -16.97
N VAL A 159 1.21 -5.26 -17.27
CA VAL A 159 1.30 -6.37 -16.32
C VAL A 159 1.96 -7.61 -16.95
N CYS A 160 2.56 -8.43 -16.09
CA CYS A 160 3.15 -9.70 -16.47
C CYS A 160 2.22 -10.84 -16.06
N VAL A 161 1.68 -11.57 -17.04
CA VAL A 161 0.76 -12.69 -16.83
C VAL A 161 1.50 -14.01 -17.04
N ARG A 162 1.20 -15.03 -16.24
CA ARG A 162 1.85 -16.34 -16.38
C ARG A 162 1.28 -17.07 -17.60
N THR A 163 2.14 -17.57 -18.48
CA THR A 163 1.69 -18.15 -19.74
C THR A 163 1.05 -19.52 -19.63
N LEU A 164 1.50 -20.40 -18.74
CA LEU A 164 0.93 -21.70 -18.38
C LEU A 164 1.92 -22.35 -17.39
N ALA A 165 1.45 -23.28 -16.54
CA ALA A 165 2.37 -24.15 -15.81
C ALA A 165 3.17 -25.03 -16.81
N PRO A 166 4.36 -25.56 -16.44
CA PRO A 166 5.05 -26.50 -17.30
C PRO A 166 4.10 -27.63 -17.65
N LEU A 167 4.16 -28.12 -18.89
CA LEU A 167 3.48 -29.34 -19.31
C LEU A 167 3.87 -30.45 -18.32
N VAL A 168 3.01 -30.71 -17.33
CA VAL A 168 3.18 -31.87 -16.45
C VAL A 168 2.69 -33.05 -17.26
N THR A 169 3.60 -33.66 -18.00
CA THR A 169 3.45 -35.05 -18.43
C THR A 169 3.25 -35.87 -17.15
N SER A 170 2.04 -36.38 -16.99
CA SER A 170 1.54 -37.22 -15.90
C SER A 170 1.47 -36.58 -14.51
N CYS A 171 0.27 -36.28 -14.03
CA CYS A 171 -0.28 -36.91 -12.82
C CYS A 171 -1.74 -36.51 -12.60
N ARG A 172 -2.48 -37.46 -12.01
CA ARG A 172 -3.93 -37.56 -11.86
C ARG A 172 -4.59 -36.39 -11.14
N ASP A 173 -5.79 -36.05 -11.63
CA ASP A 173 -6.97 -35.55 -10.92
C ASP A 173 -6.75 -34.84 -9.58
N ASN A 174 -6.74 -33.51 -9.63
CA ASN A 174 -7.24 -32.71 -8.51
C ASN A 174 -7.96 -31.44 -9.03
N PRO A 175 -9.30 -31.32 -8.92
CA PRO A 175 -10.07 -30.24 -9.58
C PRO A 175 -9.93 -28.84 -8.96
N LEU A 176 -9.04 -28.63 -7.98
CA LEU A 176 -9.05 -27.45 -7.11
C LEU A 176 -7.98 -26.38 -7.42
N HIS A 177 -7.13 -26.58 -8.43
CA HIS A 177 -6.22 -25.52 -8.88
C HIS A 177 -6.62 -24.94 -10.24
N ARG A 178 -7.60 -24.02 -10.20
CA ARG A 178 -7.87 -23.11 -11.33
C ARG A 178 -6.68 -22.15 -11.50
N ASN A 179 -5.71 -22.58 -12.29
CA ASN A 179 -4.87 -21.69 -13.08
C ASN A 179 -5.79 -20.86 -13.95
N HIS A 180 -5.80 -19.52 -13.84
CA HIS A 180 -6.24 -18.64 -14.93
C HIS A 180 -5.95 -17.18 -14.56
N GLY A 181 -4.73 -16.74 -14.88
CA GLY A 181 -4.48 -15.33 -15.19
C GLY A 181 -5.09 -14.94 -16.54
N ASP A 182 -5.25 -15.90 -17.46
CA ASP A 182 -5.58 -15.68 -18.88
C ASP A 182 -7.08 -15.53 -19.20
N LEU A 183 -7.98 -15.69 -18.23
CA LEU A 183 -9.44 -15.49 -18.40
C LEU A 183 -9.94 -14.15 -17.86
N ASP A 184 -9.06 -13.26 -17.42
CA ASP A 184 -9.51 -11.95 -16.95
C ASP A 184 -9.98 -11.13 -18.17
N PRO A 185 -11.28 -10.77 -18.27
CA PRO A 185 -11.81 -10.07 -19.44
C PRO A 185 -11.21 -8.66 -19.63
N ASN A 186 -10.46 -8.19 -18.63
CA ASN A 186 -9.80 -6.90 -18.64
C ASN A 186 -8.36 -6.96 -19.16
N LEU A 187 -7.85 -8.13 -19.53
CA LEU A 187 -6.54 -8.26 -20.17
C LEU A 187 -6.63 -8.10 -21.68
N ARG A 188 -5.68 -7.38 -22.26
CA ARG A 188 -5.53 -7.22 -23.71
C ARG A 188 -4.08 -7.35 -24.12
N GLU A 189 -3.88 -7.88 -25.32
CA GLU A 189 -2.57 -7.92 -25.96
C GLU A 189 -2.20 -6.54 -26.49
N TYR A 190 -0.92 -6.19 -26.36
CA TYR A 190 -0.39 -4.98 -26.97
C TYR A 190 -0.51 -5.04 -28.50
N THR A 191 -1.07 -3.99 -29.10
CA THR A 191 -1.20 -3.90 -30.56
C THR A 191 0.19 -3.83 -31.21
N GLY A 192 0.51 -4.75 -32.14
CA GLY A 192 1.83 -4.81 -32.80
C GLY A 192 2.92 -5.54 -32.01
N CYS A 193 2.55 -6.15 -30.88
CA CYS A 193 3.42 -6.99 -30.05
C CYS A 193 3.01 -8.46 -30.21
N PRO A 194 3.96 -9.42 -30.34
CA PRO A 194 3.60 -10.84 -30.39
C PRO A 194 2.88 -11.29 -29.11
N SER A 195 1.86 -12.13 -29.23
CA SER A 195 1.01 -12.59 -28.10
C SER A 195 1.78 -13.32 -26.98
N LEU A 196 2.95 -13.89 -27.30
CA LEU A 196 3.85 -14.58 -26.37
C LEU A 196 5.07 -13.73 -25.96
N ALA A 197 5.13 -12.46 -26.35
CA ALA A 197 6.29 -11.63 -26.10
C ALA A 197 6.48 -11.31 -24.60
N THR A 198 7.73 -11.40 -24.16
CA THR A 198 8.19 -10.97 -22.83
C THR A 198 8.68 -9.52 -22.83
N SER A 199 8.92 -8.92 -24.00
CA SER A 199 9.42 -7.57 -24.20
C SER A 199 8.88 -7.00 -25.51
N CYS A 200 8.37 -5.76 -25.48
CA CYS A 200 7.91 -5.03 -26.68
C CYS A 200 8.33 -3.57 -26.63
N SER A 201 8.59 -3.00 -27.81
CA SER A 201 9.02 -1.61 -27.98
C SER A 201 8.11 -0.91 -28.97
N PHE A 202 7.70 0.31 -28.65
CA PHE A 202 6.81 1.16 -29.41
C PHE A 202 7.57 2.44 -29.78
N PRO A 203 7.79 2.73 -31.07
CA PRO A 203 8.48 3.94 -31.49
C PRO A 203 7.72 5.22 -31.04
N PRO A 204 8.40 6.38 -30.97
CA PRO A 204 7.82 7.65 -30.55
C PRO A 204 6.64 8.13 -31.40
#